data_AF-A0A177EDW6-F1
#
_entry.id   AF-A0A177EDW6-F1
#
_cell.length_a   1.000
_cell.length_b   1.000
_cell.length_c   1.000
_cell.angle_alpha   90.00
_cell.angle_beta   90.00
_cell.angle_gamma   90.00
#
_symmetry.space_group_name_H-M   'P 1'
#
loop_
_entity.id
_entity.type
_entity.pdbx_description
1 polymer ?
#
loop_
_entity_poly.entity_id
_entity_poly.type
_entity_poly.pdbx_seq_one_letter_code
_entity_poly.pdbx_strand_id
1 'polypeptide(L)'
;MPSKTVFYLGKGCATVKKYLFFCLAGMVAVHCSDELFFLPRSTEHLLSPYTIQTIKFFKISQSTYYPNIIETVKADGEICMAKRQIDKLHIVLPKYSLCTVPEHMVKGVDFRVLVIEGAGLENLVPRDLVVLNQILMAFGEIRADRLKLENLCIDSTDTTSLEGQAVSKHLPVTNGVPGYVLNIQKLTLMGTNEPVIRWFQGHVNLTRAWICLNLDCSPLQCNLGVLDGFRAAGVLELRLSHVESLSALDCDLLLAGPLPDKLTISHAGRLAPKFSDQITNRIVSNPWKVLEVPIDLWEGLMAPSVAPSMAPKHLSAESLTIKVNSNRRSATGHASLFRAMGDNLVTTKTLIIAITQIFMIFPTDLIFTFDWVGKHFRGLEKVLVTTLGIPIKTADFLGTIEFDIRTNPGLKTISVGGMSCTIYQDVTKTVLCFSLDAWEVCSKGTLPEELAKSQTRANLGRLSSKEQALITTQQWIVADKDQMCPICLSTFEDLKNASADICILDHPEHRVCSHCLSSLVAANGGRNHIACPGCRGKISLPLVENKIYQNSEGHFELSIGGPSSTTRVLSFPASDLDGLLAHPHPHPHQE
;
A
#
# COMPACT_ATOMS: atom_id res chain seq x y z
N MET A 1 -53.50 29.97 -14.39
CA MET A 1 -52.10 30.41 -14.55
C MET A 1 -51.21 29.17 -14.46
N PRO A 2 -50.40 28.84 -15.49
CA PRO A 2 -49.67 27.58 -15.51
C PRO A 2 -48.42 27.64 -14.63
N SER A 3 -48.22 26.64 -13.77
CA SER A 3 -47.01 26.47 -12.96
C SER A 3 -45.84 26.07 -13.86
N LYS A 4 -44.79 26.90 -13.91
CA LYS A 4 -43.52 26.54 -14.52
C LYS A 4 -42.72 25.67 -13.54
N THR A 5 -42.67 24.37 -13.80
CA THR A 5 -41.76 23.45 -13.14
C THR A 5 -40.37 23.63 -13.77
N VAL A 6 -39.43 24.18 -13.00
CA VAL A 6 -38.06 24.40 -13.47
C VAL A 6 -37.20 23.20 -13.04
N PHE A 7 -36.84 22.34 -13.99
CA PHE A 7 -35.86 21.27 -13.79
C PHE A 7 -34.44 21.82 -13.93
N TYR A 8 -33.71 21.99 -12.82
CA TYR A 8 -32.27 22.21 -12.83
C TYR A 8 -31.53 20.91 -12.47
N LEU A 9 -31.47 19.97 -13.41
CA LEU A 9 -30.56 18.83 -13.39
C LEU A 9 -29.50 19.06 -14.47
N GLY A 10 -28.57 19.96 -14.22
CA GLY A 10 -27.68 20.44 -15.29
C GLY A 10 -26.29 20.89 -14.88
N LYS A 11 -25.74 20.44 -13.74
CA LYS A 11 -24.32 20.72 -13.40
C LYS A 11 -23.66 19.76 -12.40
N GLY A 12 -24.42 18.93 -11.67
CA GLY A 12 -23.86 17.96 -10.71
C GLY A 12 -23.25 16.69 -11.34
N CYS A 13 -23.62 16.34 -12.58
CA CYS A 13 -23.22 15.05 -13.18
C CYS A 13 -21.77 15.04 -13.70
N ALA A 14 -21.19 16.20 -14.03
CA ALA A 14 -19.83 16.27 -14.58
C ALA A 14 -18.75 16.03 -13.51
N THR A 15 -18.96 16.52 -12.29
CA THR A 15 -17.99 16.39 -11.20
C THR A 15 -17.98 14.97 -10.61
N VAL A 16 -19.16 14.34 -10.50
CA VAL A 16 -19.27 12.94 -10.08
C VAL A 16 -18.63 12.01 -11.11
N LYS A 17 -18.81 12.25 -12.42
CA LYS A 17 -18.13 11.48 -13.47
C LYS A 17 -16.61 11.60 -13.41
N LYS A 18 -16.06 12.79 -13.09
CA LYS A 18 -14.61 12.97 -12.91
C LYS A 18 -14.07 12.20 -11.70
N TYR A 19 -14.75 12.25 -10.55
CA TYR A 19 -14.33 11.47 -9.37
C TYR A 19 -14.50 9.97 -9.56
N LEU A 20 -15.58 9.51 -10.21
CA LEU A 20 -15.74 8.10 -10.56
C LEU A 20 -14.64 7.63 -11.51
N PHE A 21 -14.25 8.46 -12.49
CA PHE A 21 -13.16 8.17 -13.43
C PHE A 21 -11.78 8.16 -12.73
N PHE A 22 -11.52 9.05 -11.76
CA PHE A 22 -10.29 9.02 -10.96
C PHE A 22 -10.27 7.87 -9.94
N CYS A 23 -11.41 7.46 -9.39
CA CYS A 23 -11.51 6.26 -8.56
C CYS A 23 -11.35 4.98 -9.40
N LEU A 24 -11.91 4.94 -10.62
CA LEU A 24 -11.70 3.85 -11.58
C LEU A 24 -10.24 3.81 -12.04
N ALA A 25 -9.63 4.95 -12.39
CA ALA A 25 -8.22 5.01 -12.80
C ALA A 25 -7.25 4.72 -11.64
N GLY A 26 -7.60 5.13 -10.41
CA GLY A 26 -6.83 4.85 -9.20
C GLY A 26 -6.93 3.38 -8.76
N MET A 27 -8.10 2.76 -8.88
CA MET A 27 -8.24 1.31 -8.68
C MET A 27 -7.54 0.52 -9.80
N VAL A 28 -7.54 1.01 -11.04
CA VAL A 28 -6.75 0.42 -12.13
C VAL A 28 -5.24 0.55 -11.87
N ALA A 29 -4.75 1.66 -11.33
CA ALA A 29 -3.31 1.85 -11.08
C ALA A 29 -2.77 1.08 -9.85
N VAL A 30 -3.60 0.80 -8.85
CA VAL A 30 -3.20 0.01 -7.64
C VAL A 30 -3.56 -1.48 -7.78
N HIS A 31 -4.44 -1.85 -8.73
CA HIS A 31 -4.62 -3.23 -9.21
C HIS A 31 -3.94 -3.53 -10.56
N CYS A 32 -3.04 -2.67 -11.03
CA CYS A 32 -2.20 -2.95 -12.20
C CYS A 32 -1.06 -3.92 -11.83
N SER A 33 -1.42 -5.19 -11.64
CA SER A 33 -0.58 -6.29 -12.10
C SER A 33 -1.37 -7.53 -12.51
N ASP A 34 -2.66 -7.66 -12.17
CA ASP A 34 -3.48 -8.80 -12.57
C ASP A 34 -4.86 -8.33 -13.08
N GLU A 35 -5.06 -8.47 -14.40
CA GLU A 35 -6.36 -8.51 -15.09
C GLU A 35 -7.10 -7.19 -15.34
N LEU A 36 -7.09 -6.71 -16.60
CA LEU A 36 -8.22 -6.13 -17.35
C LEU A 36 -7.74 -5.39 -18.63
N PHE A 37 -6.88 -6.03 -19.42
CA PHE A 37 -6.67 -5.60 -20.81
C PHE A 37 -7.52 -6.49 -21.73
N PHE A 38 -8.73 -6.03 -22.04
CA PHE A 38 -9.47 -6.49 -23.22
C PHE A 38 -8.77 -5.93 -24.47
N LEU A 39 -7.58 -6.43 -24.78
CA LEU A 39 -6.99 -6.17 -26.08
C LEU A 39 -7.92 -6.79 -27.14
N PRO A 40 -8.18 -6.09 -28.26
CA PRO A 40 -8.97 -6.65 -29.34
C PRO A 40 -8.37 -7.99 -29.77
N ARG A 41 -9.24 -8.98 -30.00
CA ARG A 41 -8.81 -10.29 -30.52
C ARG A 41 -7.99 -10.05 -31.78
N SER A 42 -6.77 -10.55 -31.79
CA SER A 42 -5.89 -10.43 -32.94
C SER A 42 -6.51 -11.17 -34.12
N THR A 43 -6.53 -10.53 -35.29
CA THR A 43 -6.89 -11.17 -36.56
C THR A 43 -5.72 -11.96 -37.14
N GLU A 44 -4.53 -11.89 -36.54
CA GLU A 44 -3.36 -12.66 -36.95
C GLU A 44 -3.57 -14.14 -36.64
N HIS A 45 -3.38 -14.99 -37.66
CA HIS A 45 -3.46 -16.45 -37.55
C HIS A 45 -2.16 -17.08 -38.02
N LEU A 46 -1.92 -18.31 -37.55
CA LEU A 46 -0.73 -19.09 -37.86
C LEU A 46 -1.12 -20.21 -38.83
N LEU A 47 -0.53 -20.17 -40.03
CA LEU A 47 -0.60 -21.26 -41.00
C LEU A 47 0.47 -22.29 -40.64
N SER A 48 0.05 -23.50 -40.30
CA SER A 48 0.97 -24.57 -39.95
C SER A 48 0.37 -25.96 -40.20
N PRO A 49 1.14 -26.91 -40.75
CA PRO A 49 0.68 -28.29 -40.92
C PRO A 49 0.43 -28.99 -39.58
N TYR A 50 0.97 -28.46 -38.47
CA TYR A 50 0.83 -29.03 -37.13
C TYR A 50 -0.40 -28.51 -36.36
N THR A 51 -1.29 -27.74 -37.01
CA THR A 51 -2.44 -27.10 -36.35
C THR A 51 -3.37 -28.11 -35.68
N ILE A 52 -3.83 -29.12 -36.43
CA ILE A 52 -4.73 -30.15 -35.88
C ILE A 52 -4.07 -30.96 -34.77
N GLN A 53 -2.77 -31.24 -34.91
CA GLN A 53 -2.00 -31.98 -33.90
C GLN A 53 -1.85 -31.18 -32.60
N THR A 54 -1.57 -29.87 -32.70
CA THR A 54 -1.46 -28.98 -31.53
C THR A 54 -2.80 -28.81 -30.82
N ILE A 55 -3.91 -28.67 -31.58
CA ILE A 55 -5.26 -28.65 -30.99
C ILE A 55 -5.56 -29.94 -30.23
N LYS A 56 -5.22 -31.11 -30.81
CA LYS A 56 -5.40 -32.41 -30.16
C LYS A 56 -4.55 -32.54 -28.89
N PHE A 57 -3.31 -32.04 -28.92
CA PHE A 57 -2.42 -32.03 -27.76
C PHE A 57 -3.08 -31.30 -26.58
N PHE A 58 -3.50 -30.05 -26.74
CA PHE A 58 -4.14 -29.30 -25.64
C PHE A 58 -5.46 -29.92 -25.20
N LYS A 59 -6.23 -30.54 -26.12
CA LYS A 59 -7.47 -31.24 -25.77
C LYS A 59 -7.27 -32.36 -24.74
N ILE A 60 -6.08 -32.96 -24.64
CA ILE A 60 -5.78 -34.00 -23.63
C ILE A 60 -5.93 -33.46 -22.21
N SER A 61 -5.49 -32.22 -21.95
CA SER A 61 -5.64 -31.62 -20.62
C SER A 61 -7.07 -31.17 -20.30
N GLN A 62 -8.00 -31.16 -21.27
CA GLN A 62 -9.36 -30.66 -21.09
C GLN A 62 -10.03 -31.27 -19.86
N SER A 63 -10.72 -30.42 -19.09
CA SER A 63 -11.54 -30.81 -17.94
C SER A 63 -12.77 -29.91 -17.87
N THR A 64 -13.66 -30.20 -16.92
CA THR A 64 -14.81 -29.35 -16.60
C THR A 64 -14.39 -27.96 -16.09
N TYR A 65 -13.23 -27.87 -15.43
CA TYR A 65 -12.70 -26.63 -14.86
C TYR A 65 -11.82 -25.86 -15.85
N TYR A 66 -11.16 -26.57 -16.76
CA TYR A 66 -10.24 -26.02 -17.73
C TYR A 66 -10.65 -26.50 -19.12
N PRO A 67 -11.48 -25.72 -19.85
CA PRO A 67 -11.95 -26.13 -21.17
C PRO A 67 -10.79 -26.35 -22.15
N ASN A 68 -9.68 -25.64 -21.94
CA ASN A 68 -8.41 -25.79 -22.66
C ASN A 68 -8.57 -25.75 -24.19
N ILE A 69 -9.40 -24.81 -24.65
CA ILE A 69 -9.75 -24.66 -26.06
C ILE A 69 -8.75 -23.71 -26.71
N ILE A 70 -8.08 -24.20 -27.76
CA ILE A 70 -7.28 -23.36 -28.65
C ILE A 70 -8.20 -22.53 -29.53
N GLU A 71 -8.01 -21.21 -29.54
CA GLU A 71 -8.73 -20.32 -30.44
C GLU A 71 -8.26 -20.57 -31.88
N THR A 72 -9.24 -20.77 -32.76
CA THR A 72 -9.03 -21.05 -34.18
C THR A 72 -9.81 -20.05 -35.04
N VAL A 73 -9.30 -19.81 -36.23
CA VAL A 73 -9.89 -18.93 -37.25
C VAL A 73 -10.00 -19.72 -38.54
N LYS A 74 -11.09 -19.53 -39.28
CA LYS A 74 -11.18 -20.04 -40.65
C LYS A 74 -10.55 -19.00 -41.58
N ALA A 75 -9.43 -19.34 -42.21
CA ALA A 75 -8.79 -18.55 -43.24
C ALA A 75 -8.67 -19.41 -44.50
N ASP A 76 -9.13 -18.89 -45.65
CA ASP A 76 -9.09 -19.58 -46.94
C ASP A 76 -9.67 -21.01 -46.96
N GLY A 77 -10.68 -21.24 -46.11
CA GLY A 77 -11.35 -22.54 -45.98
C GLY A 77 -10.63 -23.54 -45.05
N GLU A 78 -9.42 -23.22 -44.58
CA GLU A 78 -8.66 -24.03 -43.63
C GLU A 78 -8.86 -23.55 -42.19
N ILE A 79 -8.71 -24.47 -41.24
CA ILE A 79 -8.73 -24.15 -39.81
C ILE A 79 -7.30 -23.79 -39.41
N CYS A 80 -7.10 -22.52 -39.06
CA CYS A 80 -5.81 -21.99 -38.59
C CYS A 80 -5.91 -21.70 -37.09
N MET A 81 -4.78 -21.72 -36.40
CA MET A 81 -4.73 -21.30 -35.00
C MET A 81 -4.61 -19.78 -34.93
N ALA A 82 -5.36 -19.13 -34.04
CA ALA A 82 -5.13 -17.72 -33.74
C ALA A 82 -3.72 -17.56 -33.16
N LYS A 83 -2.98 -16.54 -33.59
CA LYS A 83 -1.60 -16.36 -33.12
C LYS A 83 -1.52 -16.11 -31.63
N ARG A 84 -2.44 -15.31 -31.10
CA ARG A 84 -2.52 -15.00 -29.67
C ARG A 84 -3.64 -15.80 -29.01
N GLN A 85 -3.30 -16.51 -27.93
CA GLN A 85 -4.25 -17.27 -27.12
C GLN A 85 -4.57 -16.49 -25.84
N ILE A 86 -5.78 -15.93 -25.75
CA ILE A 86 -6.20 -15.04 -24.65
C ILE A 86 -6.55 -15.83 -23.39
N ASP A 87 -7.13 -17.02 -23.58
CA ASP A 87 -7.53 -17.87 -22.47
C ASP A 87 -6.32 -18.53 -21.80
N LYS A 88 -6.50 -18.88 -20.52
CA LYS A 88 -5.52 -19.65 -19.76
C LYS A 88 -5.50 -21.09 -20.28
N LEU A 89 -4.33 -21.56 -20.71
CA LEU A 89 -4.14 -22.94 -21.18
C LEU A 89 -3.33 -23.76 -20.18
N HIS A 90 -3.68 -25.04 -20.06
CA HIS A 90 -3.15 -25.99 -19.12
C HIS A 90 -2.52 -27.20 -19.82
N ILE A 91 -1.37 -27.64 -19.32
CA ILE A 91 -0.68 -28.88 -19.67
C ILE A 91 -0.56 -29.69 -18.40
N VAL A 92 -1.47 -30.64 -18.19
CA VAL A 92 -1.50 -31.52 -17.00
C VAL A 92 -0.64 -32.75 -17.29
N LEU A 93 0.63 -32.71 -16.89
CA LEU A 93 1.67 -33.70 -17.23
C LEU A 93 1.23 -35.17 -17.03
N PRO A 94 0.53 -35.54 -15.94
CA PRO A 94 0.09 -36.93 -15.73
C PRO A 94 -0.83 -37.50 -16.82
N LYS A 95 -1.50 -36.63 -17.60
CA LYS A 95 -2.36 -37.05 -18.71
C LYS A 95 -1.58 -37.37 -19.99
N TYR A 96 -0.28 -37.09 -20.00
CA TYR A 96 0.58 -37.29 -21.17
C TYR A 96 1.52 -38.50 -20.98
N SER A 97 1.86 -39.10 -22.11
CA SER A 97 2.96 -40.04 -22.28
C SER A 97 3.84 -39.57 -23.43
N LEU A 98 5.04 -40.14 -23.57
CA LEU A 98 5.95 -39.81 -24.67
C LEU A 98 5.29 -39.98 -26.05
N CYS A 99 4.41 -40.96 -26.21
CA CYS A 99 3.69 -41.20 -27.46
C CYS A 99 2.57 -40.18 -27.75
N THR A 100 2.08 -39.49 -26.72
CA THR A 100 1.01 -38.48 -26.89
C THR A 100 1.54 -37.07 -27.14
N VAL A 101 2.81 -36.83 -26.81
CA VAL A 101 3.46 -35.55 -27.08
C VAL A 101 3.93 -35.56 -28.55
N PRO A 102 3.49 -34.60 -29.37
CA PRO A 102 3.91 -34.55 -30.77
C PRO A 102 5.39 -34.19 -30.89
N GLU A 103 6.04 -34.58 -32.00
CA GLU A 103 7.42 -34.15 -32.30
C GLU A 103 7.51 -32.63 -32.51
N HIS A 104 6.47 -32.04 -33.10
CA HIS A 104 6.38 -30.63 -33.40
C HIS A 104 5.01 -30.06 -33.05
N MET A 105 4.99 -28.86 -32.49
CA MET A 105 3.80 -28.04 -32.36
C MET A 105 3.87 -26.84 -33.30
N VAL A 106 2.74 -26.17 -33.50
CA VAL A 106 2.73 -24.90 -34.24
C VAL A 106 3.63 -23.88 -33.53
N LYS A 107 4.54 -23.27 -34.28
CA LYS A 107 5.49 -22.26 -33.78
C LYS A 107 4.87 -20.87 -33.76
N GLY A 108 5.38 -20.01 -32.89
CA GLY A 108 5.02 -18.58 -32.85
C GLY A 108 3.68 -18.27 -32.18
N VAL A 109 3.14 -19.21 -31.41
CA VAL A 109 1.93 -19.00 -30.59
C VAL A 109 2.28 -18.12 -29.39
N ASP A 110 1.53 -17.04 -29.21
CA ASP A 110 1.68 -16.11 -28.11
C ASP A 110 0.61 -16.39 -27.04
N PHE A 111 0.99 -16.98 -25.93
CA PHE A 111 0.06 -17.33 -24.84
C PHE A 111 -0.12 -16.17 -23.86
N ARG A 112 -1.35 -15.86 -23.43
CA ARG A 112 -1.53 -14.97 -22.26
C ARG A 112 -1.05 -15.68 -21.00
N VAL A 113 -1.53 -16.90 -20.75
CA VAL A 113 -1.12 -17.71 -19.61
C VAL A 113 -1.00 -19.16 -20.04
N LEU A 114 0.21 -19.71 -19.91
CA LEU A 114 0.46 -21.15 -20.07
C LEU A 114 0.81 -21.73 -18.70
N VAL A 115 0.08 -22.76 -18.29
CA VAL A 115 0.32 -23.48 -17.03
C VAL A 115 0.73 -24.90 -17.36
N ILE A 116 1.84 -25.34 -16.78
CA ILE A 116 2.33 -26.71 -16.81
C ILE A 116 2.20 -27.25 -15.38
N GLU A 117 1.36 -28.26 -15.22
CA GLU A 117 0.94 -28.78 -13.92
C GLU A 117 1.35 -30.25 -13.77
N GLY A 118 2.00 -30.58 -12.66
CA GLY A 118 2.40 -31.95 -12.31
C GLY A 118 1.29 -32.78 -11.68
N ALA A 119 1.67 -33.93 -11.11
CA ALA A 119 0.74 -34.85 -10.43
C ALA A 119 0.24 -34.35 -9.07
N GLY A 120 0.85 -33.30 -8.51
CA GLY A 120 0.59 -32.83 -7.14
C GLY A 120 1.85 -32.91 -6.28
N LEU A 121 1.69 -32.60 -4.99
CA LEU A 121 2.77 -32.67 -4.00
C LEU A 121 3.15 -34.12 -3.65
N GLU A 122 2.25 -35.06 -3.89
CA GLU A 122 2.47 -36.49 -3.66
C GLU A 122 3.15 -37.11 -4.89
N ASN A 123 4.48 -36.96 -4.92
CA ASN A 123 5.45 -37.63 -5.80
C ASN A 123 5.21 -37.50 -7.31
N LEU A 124 5.91 -36.56 -8.00
CA LEU A 124 6.11 -36.80 -9.44
C LEU A 124 7.04 -37.98 -9.63
N VAL A 125 6.65 -38.79 -10.59
CA VAL A 125 7.48 -39.85 -11.13
C VAL A 125 8.50 -39.20 -12.07
N PRO A 126 9.77 -39.63 -12.11
CA PRO A 126 10.77 -39.17 -13.09
C PRO A 126 10.27 -39.12 -14.54
N ARG A 127 9.26 -39.94 -14.87
CA ARG A 127 8.50 -39.92 -16.12
C ARG A 127 7.98 -38.53 -16.49
N ASP A 128 7.48 -37.74 -15.55
CA ASP A 128 6.86 -36.45 -15.83
C ASP A 128 7.88 -35.41 -16.30
N LEU A 129 9.13 -35.48 -15.83
CA LEU A 129 10.21 -34.63 -16.36
C LEU A 129 10.58 -34.99 -17.79
N VAL A 130 10.59 -36.30 -18.12
CA VAL A 130 10.89 -36.73 -19.50
C VAL A 130 9.77 -36.27 -20.44
N VAL A 131 8.52 -36.38 -20.02
CA VAL A 131 7.36 -35.86 -20.74
C VAL A 131 7.45 -34.33 -20.87
N LEU A 132 7.78 -33.62 -19.80
CA LEU A 132 7.99 -32.18 -19.81
C LEU A 132 9.10 -31.79 -20.79
N ASN A 133 10.23 -32.50 -20.79
CA ASN A 133 11.31 -32.27 -21.74
C ASN A 133 10.82 -32.44 -23.18
N GLN A 134 10.07 -33.51 -23.47
CA GLN A 134 9.50 -33.75 -24.79
C GLN A 134 8.54 -32.61 -25.20
N ILE A 135 7.75 -32.08 -24.27
CA ILE A 135 6.85 -30.95 -24.51
C ILE A 135 7.64 -29.69 -24.82
N LEU A 136 8.69 -29.39 -24.05
CA LEU A 136 9.57 -28.24 -24.30
C LEU A 136 10.27 -28.35 -25.67
N MET A 137 10.73 -29.55 -26.06
CA MET A 137 11.26 -29.81 -27.40
C MET A 137 10.23 -29.57 -28.49
N ALA A 138 9.00 -30.04 -28.31
CA ALA A 138 7.93 -29.90 -29.29
C ALA A 138 7.54 -28.43 -29.54
N PHE A 139 7.60 -27.59 -28.50
CA PHE A 139 7.47 -26.13 -28.64
C PHE A 139 8.68 -25.50 -29.31
N GLY A 140 9.89 -25.84 -28.85
CA GLY A 140 11.15 -25.19 -29.22
C GLY A 140 11.30 -23.78 -28.64
N GLU A 141 10.36 -22.88 -28.94
CA GLU A 141 10.22 -21.56 -28.31
C GLU A 141 8.83 -21.43 -27.67
N ILE A 142 8.79 -21.02 -26.40
CA ILE A 142 7.54 -20.67 -25.70
C ILE A 142 7.46 -19.16 -25.59
N ARG A 143 6.41 -18.56 -26.15
CA ARG A 143 6.12 -17.12 -26.05
C ARG A 143 4.88 -16.95 -25.20
N ALA A 144 5.02 -16.31 -24.03
CA ALA A 144 3.88 -16.15 -23.12
C ALA A 144 3.97 -14.88 -22.27
N ASP A 145 2.85 -14.20 -22.00
CA ASP A 145 2.84 -13.15 -20.98
C ASP A 145 3.18 -13.78 -19.60
N ARG A 146 2.66 -14.99 -19.34
CA ARG A 146 2.90 -15.74 -18.09
C ARG A 146 3.11 -17.22 -18.34
N LEU A 147 4.21 -17.75 -17.84
CA LEU A 147 4.45 -19.18 -17.72
C LEU A 147 4.36 -19.57 -16.24
N LYS A 148 3.54 -20.57 -15.93
CA LYS A 148 3.45 -21.15 -14.60
C LYS A 148 3.86 -22.60 -14.61
N LEU A 149 4.73 -22.99 -13.68
CA LEU A 149 5.03 -24.37 -13.35
C LEU A 149 4.40 -24.64 -11.98
N GLU A 150 3.42 -25.54 -11.92
CA GLU A 150 2.64 -25.80 -10.71
C GLU A 150 2.81 -27.28 -10.30
N ASN A 151 3.06 -27.49 -9.00
CA ASN A 151 3.14 -28.81 -8.37
C ASN A 151 4.15 -29.74 -9.06
N LEU A 152 5.40 -29.31 -9.22
CA LEU A 152 6.49 -30.11 -9.77
C LEU A 152 7.56 -30.44 -8.69
N CYS A 153 7.45 -31.59 -8.02
CA CYS A 153 8.40 -32.13 -7.07
C CYS A 153 9.03 -33.47 -7.49
N ILE A 154 10.36 -33.59 -7.41
CA ILE A 154 11.08 -34.87 -7.50
C ILE A 154 11.48 -35.32 -6.09
N ASP A 155 11.22 -36.56 -5.71
CA ASP A 155 11.66 -37.05 -4.41
C ASP A 155 13.20 -37.15 -4.36
N SER A 156 13.78 -36.52 -3.34
CA SER A 156 15.24 -36.33 -3.23
C SER A 156 15.98 -37.61 -2.82
N THR A 157 15.28 -38.60 -2.28
CA THR A 157 15.87 -39.86 -1.80
C THR A 157 16.51 -40.69 -2.91
N ASP A 158 16.12 -40.46 -4.17
CA ASP A 158 16.63 -41.18 -5.35
C ASP A 158 17.68 -40.39 -6.14
N THR A 159 18.19 -39.28 -5.62
CA THR A 159 19.16 -38.42 -6.34
C THR A 159 20.46 -39.13 -6.74
N THR A 160 20.89 -40.15 -6.00
CA THR A 160 22.03 -41.01 -6.38
C THR A 160 21.77 -41.83 -7.66
N SER A 161 20.51 -42.04 -8.05
CA SER A 161 20.13 -42.74 -9.28
C SER A 161 19.94 -41.81 -10.50
N LEU A 162 19.69 -40.52 -10.26
CA LEU A 162 19.43 -39.51 -11.29
C LEU A 162 20.72 -39.05 -11.98
N GLU A 163 21.81 -38.85 -11.25
CA GLU A 163 23.12 -38.53 -11.82
C GLU A 163 23.86 -39.78 -12.33
N GLY A 164 23.47 -40.97 -11.88
CA GLY A 164 24.26 -42.19 -12.00
C GLY A 164 24.11 -43.01 -13.29
N GLN A 165 22.90 -43.43 -13.71
CA GLN A 165 22.85 -44.49 -14.74
C GLN A 165 21.57 -44.68 -15.57
N ALA A 166 20.39 -44.19 -15.14
CA ALA A 166 19.13 -44.45 -15.87
C ALA A 166 18.60 -43.23 -16.64
N VAL A 167 18.71 -42.03 -16.08
CA VAL A 167 18.19 -40.80 -16.70
C VAL A 167 19.16 -40.25 -17.75
N SER A 168 20.47 -40.35 -17.50
CA SER A 168 21.54 -39.96 -18.43
C SER A 168 21.56 -40.78 -19.74
N LYS A 169 21.04 -42.02 -19.75
CA LYS A 169 20.97 -42.84 -20.97
C LYS A 169 19.82 -42.46 -21.91
N HIS A 170 18.78 -41.80 -21.41
CA HIS A 170 17.59 -41.46 -22.20
C HIS A 170 17.37 -39.97 -22.41
N LEU A 171 17.98 -39.10 -21.60
CA LEU A 171 18.04 -37.68 -21.86
C LEU A 171 19.40 -37.38 -22.49
N PRO A 172 19.47 -37.04 -23.79
CA PRO A 172 20.72 -36.60 -24.38
C PRO A 172 21.20 -35.41 -23.56
N VAL A 173 22.35 -35.55 -22.93
CA VAL A 173 23.09 -34.43 -22.36
C VAL A 173 23.43 -33.54 -23.55
N THR A 174 22.56 -32.55 -23.82
CA THR A 174 22.81 -31.56 -24.87
C THR A 174 24.05 -30.81 -24.44
N ASN A 175 25.16 -31.08 -25.12
CA ASN A 175 26.46 -30.46 -24.86
C ASN A 175 26.34 -28.93 -24.92
N GLY A 176 26.15 -28.31 -23.74
CA GLY A 176 26.47 -26.92 -23.44
C GLY A 176 25.50 -25.81 -23.86
N VAL A 177 24.51 -26.05 -24.74
CA VAL A 177 23.59 -24.98 -25.18
C VAL A 177 22.19 -25.21 -24.59
N PRO A 178 21.66 -24.31 -23.73
CA PRO A 178 20.28 -24.42 -23.23
C PRO A 178 19.31 -24.43 -24.42
N GLY A 179 18.54 -25.51 -24.53
CA GLY A 179 17.86 -25.93 -25.75
C GLY A 179 16.58 -25.16 -26.07
N TYR A 180 15.88 -24.64 -25.06
CA TYR A 180 14.52 -24.08 -25.24
C TYR A 180 14.48 -22.59 -24.96
N VAL A 181 14.05 -21.80 -25.95
CA VAL A 181 13.97 -20.35 -25.79
C VAL A 181 12.66 -19.99 -25.10
N LEU A 182 12.75 -19.25 -23.99
CA LEU A 182 11.59 -18.70 -23.31
C LEU A 182 11.51 -17.20 -23.55
N ASN A 183 10.44 -16.77 -24.22
CA ASN A 183 10.10 -15.37 -24.43
C ASN A 183 8.90 -15.03 -23.55
N ILE A 184 9.17 -14.79 -22.27
CA ILE A 184 8.14 -14.61 -21.25
C ILE A 184 8.30 -13.31 -20.48
N GLN A 185 7.20 -12.77 -19.94
CA GLN A 185 7.24 -11.59 -19.05
C GLN A 185 7.22 -12.01 -17.57
N LYS A 186 6.50 -13.08 -17.21
CA LYS A 186 6.40 -13.57 -15.84
C LYS A 186 6.59 -15.08 -15.77
N LEU A 187 7.49 -15.52 -14.90
CA LEU A 187 7.66 -16.93 -14.53
C LEU A 187 7.12 -17.12 -13.11
N THR A 188 6.20 -18.06 -12.92
CA THR A 188 5.71 -18.46 -11.60
C THR A 188 6.03 -19.93 -11.37
N LEU A 189 6.73 -20.24 -10.29
CA LEU A 189 7.00 -21.59 -9.83
C LEU A 189 6.21 -21.79 -8.55
N MET A 190 5.26 -22.71 -8.53
CA MET A 190 4.39 -22.96 -7.38
C MET A 190 4.44 -24.42 -6.99
N GLY A 191 4.68 -24.72 -5.72
CA GLY A 191 4.84 -26.11 -5.26
C GLY A 191 5.89 -26.87 -6.07
N THR A 192 6.96 -26.18 -6.48
CA THR A 192 8.01 -26.73 -7.34
C THR A 192 9.31 -26.82 -6.55
N ASN A 193 9.92 -28.00 -6.47
CA ASN A 193 11.10 -28.19 -5.64
C ASN A 193 12.43 -27.85 -6.31
N GLU A 194 13.45 -27.56 -5.49
CA GLU A 194 14.75 -27.08 -5.96
C GLU A 194 15.38 -27.98 -7.04
N PRO A 195 15.39 -29.32 -6.93
CA PRO A 195 15.86 -30.19 -8.00
C PRO A 195 15.16 -29.95 -9.35
N VAL A 196 13.84 -29.77 -9.36
CA VAL A 196 13.09 -29.45 -10.59
C VAL A 196 13.45 -28.06 -11.11
N ILE A 197 13.58 -27.07 -10.23
CA ILE A 197 13.97 -25.71 -10.64
C ILE A 197 15.32 -25.75 -11.35
N ARG A 198 16.32 -26.42 -10.76
CA ARG A 198 17.66 -26.56 -11.36
C ARG A 198 17.64 -27.34 -12.66
N TRP A 199 16.85 -28.42 -12.72
CA TRP A 199 16.63 -29.14 -13.97
C TRP A 199 16.08 -28.20 -15.04
N PHE A 200 15.02 -27.45 -14.74
CA PHE A 200 14.38 -26.53 -15.67
C PHE A 200 15.36 -25.46 -16.16
N GLN A 201 16.15 -24.88 -15.25
CA GLN A 201 17.20 -23.90 -15.57
C GLN A 201 18.25 -24.43 -16.56
N GLY A 202 18.65 -25.69 -16.42
CA GLY A 202 19.61 -26.32 -17.34
C GLY A 202 19.06 -26.50 -18.76
N HIS A 203 17.74 -26.50 -18.93
CA HIS A 203 17.08 -26.79 -20.21
C HIS A 203 16.57 -25.54 -20.91
N VAL A 204 16.32 -24.44 -20.19
CA VAL A 204 15.71 -23.23 -20.74
C VAL A 204 16.69 -22.08 -20.88
N ASN A 205 16.43 -21.22 -21.86
CA ASN A 205 17.20 -20.03 -22.17
C ASN A 205 16.34 -18.78 -22.01
N LEU A 206 16.66 -17.98 -20.98
CA LEU A 206 16.02 -16.69 -20.68
C LEU A 206 16.95 -15.50 -20.95
N THR A 207 18.11 -15.70 -21.60
CA THR A 207 19.15 -14.66 -21.78
C THR A 207 18.69 -13.39 -22.50
N ARG A 208 17.52 -13.42 -23.16
CA ARG A 208 16.91 -12.28 -23.86
C ARG A 208 15.69 -11.70 -23.14
N ALA A 209 15.27 -12.29 -22.02
CA ALA A 209 14.03 -11.96 -21.34
C ALA A 209 14.29 -11.15 -20.06
N TRP A 210 13.51 -10.09 -19.86
CA TRP A 210 13.39 -9.37 -18.61
C TRP A 210 12.12 -9.85 -17.92
N ILE A 211 12.27 -10.51 -16.77
CA ILE A 211 11.15 -11.27 -16.19
C ILE A 211 10.76 -10.78 -14.80
N CYS A 212 9.48 -10.93 -14.47
CA CYS A 212 9.00 -10.99 -13.10
C CYS A 212 9.05 -12.45 -12.64
N LEU A 213 9.83 -12.73 -11.59
CA LEU A 213 9.97 -14.08 -11.04
C LEU A 213 9.18 -14.21 -9.75
N ASN A 214 8.25 -15.17 -9.72
CA ASN A 214 7.47 -15.50 -8.54
C ASN A 214 7.76 -16.94 -8.12
N LEU A 215 8.31 -17.12 -6.93
CA LEU A 215 8.55 -18.40 -6.31
C LEU A 215 7.58 -18.59 -5.15
N ASP A 216 6.79 -19.65 -5.21
CA ASP A 216 6.01 -20.14 -4.07
C ASP A 216 6.76 -21.33 -3.46
N CYS A 217 7.39 -21.09 -2.31
CA CYS A 217 8.41 -21.93 -1.70
C CYS A 217 7.85 -22.96 -0.70
N SER A 218 6.54 -23.16 -0.57
CA SER A 218 5.99 -24.14 0.39
C SER A 218 6.09 -25.59 -0.15
N PRO A 219 6.55 -26.59 0.64
CA PRO A 219 7.06 -26.54 2.03
C PRO A 219 8.59 -26.52 2.16
N LEU A 220 9.29 -25.99 1.17
CA LEU A 220 10.73 -26.19 1.01
C LEU A 220 11.55 -25.17 1.80
N GLN A 221 12.70 -25.64 2.27
CA GLN A 221 13.79 -24.73 2.61
C GLN A 221 14.29 -24.09 1.32
N CYS A 222 14.05 -22.80 1.16
CA CYS A 222 14.50 -22.08 -0.02
C CYS A 222 15.86 -21.44 0.27
N ASN A 223 16.85 -21.77 -0.56
CA ASN A 223 18.07 -20.99 -0.71
C ASN A 223 17.94 -20.18 -2.01
N LEU A 224 18.13 -18.85 -1.93
CA LEU A 224 18.05 -18.01 -3.12
C LEU A 224 19.13 -18.28 -4.16
N GLY A 225 20.20 -19.00 -3.83
CA GLY A 225 21.16 -19.50 -4.82
C GLY A 225 20.51 -20.36 -5.91
N VAL A 226 19.31 -20.92 -5.67
CA VAL A 226 18.52 -21.57 -6.72
C VAL A 226 18.16 -20.61 -7.86
N LEU A 227 18.21 -19.30 -7.67
CA LEU A 227 17.87 -18.31 -8.71
C LEU A 227 18.96 -18.13 -9.76
N ASP A 228 20.21 -18.48 -9.44
CA ASP A 228 21.38 -18.12 -10.24
C ASP A 228 21.41 -18.85 -11.59
N GLY A 229 20.72 -19.99 -11.68
CA GLY A 229 20.64 -20.79 -12.91
C GLY A 229 19.74 -20.20 -14.01
N PHE A 230 18.86 -19.23 -13.73
CA PHE A 230 17.90 -18.74 -14.74
C PHE A 230 18.54 -17.96 -15.88
N ARG A 231 19.72 -17.36 -15.68
CA ARG A 231 20.47 -16.60 -16.71
C ARG A 231 19.59 -15.64 -17.52
N ALA A 232 18.62 -14.99 -16.87
CA ALA A 232 17.75 -14.01 -17.52
C ALA A 232 18.53 -12.75 -17.90
N ALA A 233 18.06 -11.97 -18.88
CA ALA A 233 18.65 -10.67 -19.20
C ALA A 233 18.57 -9.70 -17.99
N GLY A 234 17.50 -9.82 -17.21
CA GLY A 234 17.29 -9.10 -15.96
C GLY A 234 16.03 -9.57 -15.25
N VAL A 235 15.93 -9.27 -13.95
CA VAL A 235 14.73 -9.53 -13.14
C VAL A 235 14.12 -8.19 -12.74
N LEU A 236 12.88 -7.95 -13.12
CA LEU A 236 12.16 -6.70 -12.84
C LEU A 236 11.49 -6.72 -11.45
N GLU A 237 10.96 -7.89 -11.07
CA GLU A 237 10.30 -8.13 -9.79
C GLU A 237 10.70 -9.52 -9.30
N LEU A 238 11.12 -9.61 -8.05
CA LEU A 238 11.28 -10.88 -7.35
C LEU A 238 10.24 -10.99 -6.24
N ARG A 239 9.40 -12.03 -6.33
CA ARG A 239 8.40 -12.36 -5.33
C ARG A 239 8.67 -13.75 -4.76
N LEU A 240 8.80 -13.83 -3.45
CA LEU A 240 8.90 -15.05 -2.68
C LEU A 240 7.65 -15.17 -1.82
N SER A 241 6.87 -16.21 -2.05
CA SER A 241 5.61 -16.49 -1.37
C SER A 241 5.70 -17.79 -0.59
N HIS A 242 4.98 -17.85 0.53
CA HIS A 242 4.91 -19.02 1.43
C HIS A 242 6.26 -19.68 1.71
N VAL A 243 7.32 -18.86 1.84
CA VAL A 243 8.63 -19.36 2.26
C VAL A 243 8.43 -19.94 3.65
N GLU A 244 8.78 -21.19 3.92
CA GLU A 244 8.69 -21.74 5.29
C GLU A 244 9.99 -21.53 6.07
N SER A 245 11.12 -21.57 5.36
CA SER A 245 12.41 -21.15 5.88
C SER A 245 13.27 -20.58 4.76
N LEU A 246 13.98 -19.51 5.08
CA LEU A 246 14.94 -18.86 4.20
C LEU A 246 16.29 -18.92 4.90
N SER A 247 17.16 -19.81 4.46
CA SER A 247 18.45 -20.04 5.12
C SER A 247 19.47 -18.96 4.77
N ALA A 248 19.46 -18.51 3.51
CA ALA A 248 20.32 -17.46 2.99
C ALA A 248 19.62 -16.60 1.94
N LEU A 249 19.95 -15.31 1.91
CA LEU A 249 19.60 -14.41 0.80
C LEU A 249 20.68 -14.38 -0.29
N ASP A 250 21.85 -14.96 -0.02
CA ASP A 250 23.00 -14.93 -0.91
C ASP A 250 22.72 -15.67 -2.23
N CYS A 251 22.65 -14.87 -3.30
CA CYS A 251 22.56 -15.32 -4.68
C CYS A 251 23.18 -14.27 -5.61
N ASP A 252 23.66 -14.69 -6.78
CA ASP A 252 24.31 -13.82 -7.77
C ASP A 252 23.38 -12.69 -8.23
N LEU A 253 22.07 -12.94 -8.28
CA LEU A 253 21.08 -11.91 -8.59
C LEU A 253 21.15 -10.73 -7.62
N LEU A 254 21.32 -10.99 -6.32
CA LEU A 254 21.40 -9.96 -5.29
C LEU A 254 22.84 -9.46 -5.05
N LEU A 255 23.86 -10.26 -5.40
CA LEU A 255 25.27 -9.96 -5.15
C LEU A 255 25.97 -9.25 -6.31
N ALA A 256 25.70 -9.62 -7.56
CA ALA A 256 26.47 -9.20 -8.74
C ALA A 256 25.62 -8.45 -9.78
N GLY A 257 24.37 -8.86 -10.01
CA GLY A 257 23.50 -8.26 -11.03
C GLY A 257 22.91 -6.89 -10.66
N PRO A 258 22.24 -6.19 -11.58
CA PRO A 258 21.33 -5.11 -11.22
C PRO A 258 20.20 -5.68 -10.34
N LEU A 259 19.90 -5.00 -9.23
CA LEU A 259 18.80 -5.42 -8.37
C LEU A 259 17.45 -5.15 -9.06
N PRO A 260 16.41 -5.97 -8.77
CA PRO A 260 15.07 -5.67 -9.24
C PRO A 260 14.56 -4.36 -8.62
N ASP A 261 13.64 -3.69 -9.31
CA ASP A 261 12.96 -2.51 -8.76
C ASP A 261 11.98 -2.88 -7.63
N LYS A 262 11.54 -4.15 -7.63
CA LYS A 262 10.56 -4.68 -6.68
C LYS A 262 11.04 -5.98 -6.05
N LEU A 263 11.06 -6.00 -4.71
CA LEU A 263 11.31 -7.20 -3.92
C LEU A 263 10.15 -7.42 -2.97
N THR A 264 9.57 -8.62 -3.00
CA THR A 264 8.49 -9.03 -2.11
C THR A 264 8.84 -10.37 -1.49
N ILE A 265 9.03 -10.39 -0.18
CA ILE A 265 9.26 -11.60 0.60
C ILE A 265 8.11 -11.72 1.58
N SER A 266 7.29 -12.74 1.38
CA SER A 266 6.15 -13.02 2.23
C SER A 266 6.33 -14.36 2.94
N HIS A 267 6.13 -14.32 4.25
CA HIS A 267 6.46 -15.40 5.16
C HIS A 267 5.40 -15.53 6.27
N ALA A 268 5.10 -16.77 6.67
CA ALA A 268 4.11 -17.06 7.71
C ALA A 268 4.71 -17.42 9.08
N GLY A 269 6.01 -17.72 9.17
CA GLY A 269 6.71 -18.12 10.39
C GLY A 269 7.70 -17.08 10.94
N ARG A 270 8.81 -17.54 11.53
CA ARG A 270 9.99 -16.72 11.84
C ARG A 270 11.09 -17.01 10.81
N LEU A 271 11.69 -15.96 10.24
CA LEU A 271 12.90 -16.10 9.45
C LEU A 271 14.11 -15.70 10.29
N ALA A 272 15.22 -16.43 10.14
CA ALA A 272 16.53 -15.98 10.60
C ALA A 272 17.51 -16.15 9.44
N PRO A 273 17.29 -15.45 8.31
CA PRO A 273 18.13 -15.65 7.15
C PRO A 273 19.52 -15.13 7.48
N LYS A 274 20.54 -15.91 7.15
CA LYS A 274 21.90 -15.40 7.11
C LYS A 274 22.03 -14.55 5.86
N PHE A 275 22.58 -13.36 5.99
CA PHE A 275 22.95 -12.55 4.84
C PHE A 275 24.24 -11.81 5.14
N SER A 276 25.09 -11.71 4.12
CA SER A 276 26.37 -11.01 4.22
C SER A 276 26.20 -9.49 4.33
N ASP A 277 27.22 -8.81 4.86
CA ASP A 277 27.25 -7.34 4.87
C ASP A 277 27.15 -6.75 3.46
N GLN A 278 27.70 -7.45 2.47
CA GLN A 278 27.61 -7.06 1.07
C GLN A 278 26.15 -6.99 0.61
N ILE A 279 25.33 -8.02 0.87
CA ILE A 279 23.91 -8.02 0.48
C ILE A 279 23.13 -6.98 1.26
N THR A 280 23.41 -6.85 2.55
CA THR A 280 22.79 -5.79 3.38
C THR A 280 23.01 -4.43 2.74
N ASN A 281 24.26 -4.11 2.42
CA ASN A 281 24.61 -2.83 1.81
C ASN A 281 23.97 -2.66 0.44
N ARG A 282 23.92 -3.72 -0.38
CA ARG A 282 23.26 -3.68 -1.69
C ARG A 282 21.75 -3.45 -1.58
N ILE A 283 21.06 -4.16 -0.69
CA ILE A 283 19.62 -3.97 -0.47
C ILE A 283 19.32 -2.58 0.08
N VAL A 284 20.09 -2.11 1.06
CA VAL A 284 19.89 -0.80 1.69
C VAL A 284 20.15 0.35 0.71
N SER A 285 21.23 0.28 -0.07
CA SER A 285 21.61 1.36 -1.00
C SER A 285 20.74 1.43 -2.27
N ASN A 286 19.91 0.42 -2.53
CA ASN A 286 19.07 0.38 -3.72
C ASN A 286 17.82 1.27 -3.58
N PRO A 287 17.48 2.11 -4.57
CA PRO A 287 16.25 2.89 -4.56
C PRO A 287 15.06 2.03 -5.00
N TRP A 288 14.40 1.37 -4.05
CA TRP A 288 13.30 0.46 -4.35
C TRP A 288 12.06 1.19 -4.86
N LYS A 289 11.38 0.64 -5.85
CA LYS A 289 10.00 1.03 -6.15
C LYS A 289 9.04 0.40 -5.16
N VAL A 290 9.21 -0.89 -4.90
CA VAL A 290 8.44 -1.62 -3.89
C VAL A 290 9.37 -2.54 -3.11
N LEU A 291 9.40 -2.38 -1.79
CA LEU A 291 10.06 -3.31 -0.89
C LEU A 291 9.04 -3.85 0.09
N GLU A 292 8.79 -5.15 0.05
CA GLU A 292 7.95 -5.86 1.01
C GLU A 292 8.76 -6.95 1.67
N VAL A 293 8.93 -6.88 2.99
CA VAL A 293 9.77 -7.81 3.75
C VAL A 293 9.11 -8.21 5.08
N PRO A 294 9.38 -9.42 5.59
CA PRO A 294 9.00 -9.79 6.94
C PRO A 294 9.83 -9.03 7.97
N ILE A 295 9.25 -8.82 9.16
CA ILE A 295 9.87 -8.07 10.25
C ILE A 295 11.24 -8.61 10.66
N ASP A 296 11.42 -9.92 10.67
CA ASP A 296 12.71 -10.51 11.08
C ASP A 296 13.84 -10.14 10.11
N LEU A 297 13.53 -10.14 8.81
CA LEU A 297 14.49 -9.69 7.79
C LEU A 297 14.73 -8.19 7.90
N TRP A 298 13.66 -7.40 8.08
CA TRP A 298 13.77 -5.95 8.26
C TRP A 298 14.71 -5.58 9.40
N GLU A 299 14.56 -6.22 10.56
CA GLU A 299 15.41 -5.95 11.73
C GLU A 299 16.85 -6.36 11.52
N GLY A 300 17.09 -7.44 10.78
CA GLY A 300 18.44 -7.81 10.40
C GLY A 300 19.09 -6.77 9.47
N LEU A 301 18.36 -6.33 8.44
CA LEU A 301 18.85 -5.32 7.48
C LEU A 301 19.13 -3.98 8.17
N MET A 302 18.22 -3.55 9.04
CA MET A 302 18.26 -2.25 9.71
C MET A 302 18.86 -2.29 11.12
N ALA A 303 19.51 -3.42 11.50
CA ALA A 303 20.23 -3.52 12.75
C ALA A 303 21.31 -2.41 12.83
N PRO A 304 21.48 -1.76 14.00
CA PRO A 304 22.56 -0.82 14.22
C PRO A 304 23.91 -1.50 13.95
N SER A 305 24.81 -0.79 13.28
CA SER A 305 26.16 -1.28 13.07
C SER A 305 26.88 -1.39 14.42
N VAL A 306 27.46 -2.56 14.72
CA VAL A 306 28.24 -2.76 15.95
C VAL A 306 29.62 -2.09 15.84
N ALA A 307 30.12 -1.93 14.61
CA ALA A 307 31.39 -1.28 14.34
C ALA A 307 31.22 0.26 14.33
N PRO A 308 31.98 1.01 15.17
CA PRO A 308 31.86 2.46 15.25
C PRO A 308 32.31 3.20 13.98
N SER A 309 32.97 2.52 13.04
CA SER A 309 33.42 3.08 11.77
C SER A 309 32.40 2.98 10.63
N MET A 310 31.31 2.23 10.80
CA MET A 310 30.29 2.11 9.77
C MET A 310 29.31 3.29 9.86
N ALA A 311 29.15 4.00 8.75
CA ALA A 311 28.14 5.04 8.62
C ALA A 311 26.72 4.46 8.85
N PRO A 312 25.79 5.24 9.40
CA PRO A 312 24.40 4.85 9.51
C PRO A 312 23.82 4.44 8.15
N LYS A 313 23.00 3.39 8.16
CA LYS A 313 22.33 2.87 6.97
C LYS A 313 21.19 3.80 6.55
N HIS A 314 21.06 4.04 5.26
CA HIS A 314 19.94 4.78 4.68
C HIS A 314 19.27 3.97 3.59
N LEU A 315 18.04 3.51 3.86
CA LEU A 315 17.22 2.79 2.89
C LEU A 315 16.24 3.73 2.18
N SER A 316 16.06 3.58 0.87
CA SER A 316 15.08 4.34 0.09
C SER A 316 14.09 3.41 -0.63
N ALA A 317 12.79 3.70 -0.49
CA ALA A 317 11.74 2.95 -1.18
C ALA A 317 10.53 3.85 -1.49
N GLU A 318 9.93 3.79 -2.68
CA GLU A 318 8.68 4.52 -2.94
C GLU A 318 7.54 3.98 -2.07
N SER A 319 7.40 2.65 -2.00
CA SER A 319 6.46 1.95 -1.12
C SER A 319 7.18 0.85 -0.34
N LEU A 320 7.10 0.92 0.99
CA LEU A 320 7.68 -0.05 1.91
C LEU A 320 6.58 -0.76 2.71
N THR A 321 6.56 -2.08 2.65
CA THR A 321 5.68 -2.93 3.45
C THR A 321 6.50 -3.79 4.41
N ILE A 322 6.23 -3.69 5.71
CA ILE A 322 6.84 -4.53 6.74
C ILE A 322 5.76 -5.47 7.29
N LYS A 323 5.94 -6.76 7.05
CA LYS A 323 5.01 -7.80 7.53
C LYS A 323 5.40 -8.24 8.94
N VAL A 324 4.55 -7.97 9.91
CA VAL A 324 4.76 -8.29 11.33
C VAL A 324 3.97 -9.54 11.70
N ASN A 325 4.66 -10.62 12.07
CA ASN A 325 4.04 -11.84 12.56
C ASN A 325 3.78 -11.76 14.08
N SER A 326 2.60 -12.16 14.52
CA SER A 326 2.13 -11.96 15.89
C SER A 326 2.83 -12.82 16.96
N ASN A 327 3.45 -13.93 16.55
CA ASN A 327 4.15 -14.89 17.42
C ASN A 327 5.33 -14.32 18.22
N ARG A 328 5.61 -13.02 18.11
CA ARG A 328 6.74 -12.34 18.72
C ARG A 328 6.48 -11.87 20.15
N ARG A 329 5.25 -11.46 20.48
CA ARG A 329 4.96 -10.85 21.79
C ARG A 329 5.12 -11.80 22.98
N SER A 330 4.82 -13.09 22.78
CA SER A 330 4.89 -14.05 23.88
C SER A 330 6.31 -14.28 24.40
N ALA A 331 7.33 -14.02 23.57
CA ALA A 331 8.69 -14.45 23.88
C ALA A 331 9.53 -13.40 24.62
N THR A 332 9.27 -12.11 24.42
CA THR A 332 10.22 -11.07 24.86
C THR A 332 9.69 -10.14 25.93
N GLY A 333 8.39 -10.17 26.24
CA GLY A 333 7.77 -9.22 27.19
C GLY A 333 7.97 -7.74 26.81
N HIS A 334 8.51 -7.46 25.62
CA HIS A 334 8.79 -6.11 25.16
C HIS A 334 7.51 -5.48 24.63
N ALA A 335 7.32 -4.22 25.01
CA ALA A 335 6.15 -3.46 24.62
C ALA A 335 6.23 -2.92 23.16
N SER A 336 7.43 -2.91 22.55
CA SER A 336 7.62 -2.47 21.15
C SER A 336 7.53 -3.63 20.14
N LEU A 337 6.82 -3.39 19.03
CA LEU A 337 6.76 -4.29 17.88
C LEU A 337 8.08 -4.34 17.08
N PHE A 338 8.91 -3.30 17.20
CA PHE A 338 10.13 -3.11 16.41
C PHE A 338 11.36 -2.96 17.32
N ARG A 339 12.49 -3.55 16.91
CA ARG A 339 13.80 -3.27 17.53
C ARG A 339 14.29 -1.86 17.19
N ALA A 340 15.17 -1.34 18.05
CA ALA A 340 15.87 -0.09 17.79
C ALA A 340 16.73 -0.19 16.53
N MET A 341 16.68 0.86 15.71
CA MET A 341 17.45 0.98 14.47
C MET A 341 18.72 1.83 14.61
N GLY A 342 19.01 2.34 15.82
CA GLY A 342 20.11 3.28 16.05
C GLY A 342 19.90 4.55 15.20
N ASP A 343 20.95 5.02 14.55
CA ASP A 343 20.89 6.20 13.68
C ASP A 343 20.47 5.88 12.23
N ASN A 344 20.07 4.63 11.95
CA ASN A 344 19.65 4.24 10.61
C ASN A 344 18.34 4.96 10.23
N LEU A 345 18.24 5.32 8.96
CA LEU A 345 17.12 6.09 8.40
C LEU A 345 16.48 5.39 7.20
N VAL A 346 15.21 5.70 6.99
CA VAL A 346 14.42 5.23 5.85
C VAL A 346 13.76 6.43 5.18
N THR A 347 13.84 6.52 3.86
CA THR A 347 13.07 7.47 3.07
C THR A 347 12.01 6.73 2.26
N THR A 348 10.73 7.01 2.53
CA THR A 348 9.64 6.39 1.79
C THR A 348 8.40 7.25 1.75
N LYS A 349 7.63 7.18 0.66
CA LYS A 349 6.35 7.89 0.53
C LYS A 349 5.22 7.13 1.21
N THR A 350 5.23 5.80 1.13
CA THR A 350 4.17 4.95 1.69
C THR A 350 4.79 3.88 2.57
N LEU A 351 4.48 3.91 3.87
CA LEU A 351 4.81 2.85 4.81
C LEU A 351 3.56 2.04 5.13
N ILE A 352 3.63 0.72 4.94
CA ILE A 352 2.59 -0.24 5.31
C ILE A 352 3.15 -1.20 6.35
N ILE A 353 2.57 -1.19 7.55
CA ILE A 353 2.86 -2.16 8.61
C ILE A 353 1.73 -3.18 8.59
N ALA A 354 2.01 -4.33 8.00
CA ALA A 354 1.02 -5.39 7.80
C ALA A 354 1.13 -6.43 8.92
N ILE A 355 0.23 -6.36 9.90
CA ILE A 355 0.18 -7.31 11.00
C ILE A 355 -0.60 -8.53 10.53
N THR A 356 0.11 -9.63 10.32
CA THR A 356 -0.46 -10.91 9.90
C THR A 356 -0.89 -11.70 11.14
N GLN A 357 -2.02 -12.42 11.04
CA GLN A 357 -2.72 -13.16 12.12
C GLN A 357 -3.68 -12.34 12.99
N ILE A 358 -4.49 -13.04 13.81
CA ILE A 358 -5.58 -12.52 14.64
C ILE A 358 -5.01 -11.81 15.88
N PHE A 359 -4.13 -10.83 15.66
CA PHE A 359 -3.54 -10.07 16.75
C PHE A 359 -4.30 -8.76 16.96
N MET A 360 -4.69 -8.52 18.21
CA MET A 360 -5.33 -7.29 18.62
C MET A 360 -4.28 -6.19 18.80
N ILE A 361 -4.35 -5.13 17.99
CA ILE A 361 -3.51 -3.95 18.22
C ILE A 361 -4.07 -3.16 19.41
N PHE A 362 -3.24 -2.87 20.40
CA PHE A 362 -3.55 -2.01 21.54
C PHE A 362 -2.99 -0.59 21.33
N PRO A 363 -3.51 0.41 22.04
CA PRO A 363 -3.01 1.79 21.98
C PRO A 363 -1.51 1.92 22.20
N THR A 364 -0.96 1.19 23.17
CA THR A 364 0.48 1.20 23.47
C THR A 364 1.32 0.80 22.26
N ASP A 365 0.85 -0.16 21.48
CA ASP A 365 1.57 -0.66 20.31
C ASP A 365 1.63 0.39 19.21
N LEU A 366 0.55 1.15 19.05
CA LEU A 366 0.48 2.27 18.13
C LEU A 366 1.41 3.39 18.59
N ILE A 367 1.44 3.73 19.88
CA ILE A 367 2.35 4.74 20.42
C ILE A 367 3.81 4.36 20.12
N PHE A 368 4.22 3.12 20.42
CA PHE A 368 5.57 2.66 20.10
C PHE A 368 5.84 2.65 18.59
N THR A 369 4.86 2.22 17.80
CA THR A 369 4.99 2.18 16.33
C THR A 369 5.18 3.57 15.75
N PHE A 370 4.36 4.54 16.14
CA PHE A 370 4.45 5.91 15.62
C PHE A 370 5.67 6.67 16.15
N ASP A 371 6.12 6.38 17.39
CA ASP A 371 7.39 6.89 17.89
C ASP A 371 8.57 6.37 17.06
N TRP A 372 8.59 5.07 16.80
CA TRP A 372 9.59 4.44 15.93
C TRP A 372 9.55 5.02 14.50
N VAL A 373 8.36 5.23 13.93
CA VAL A 373 8.19 5.89 12.63
C VAL A 373 8.75 7.32 12.67
N GLY A 374 8.39 8.11 13.68
CA GLY A 374 8.85 9.49 13.85
C GLY A 374 10.37 9.58 13.95
N LYS A 375 11.01 8.64 14.63
CA LYS A 375 12.47 8.58 14.77
C LYS A 375 13.17 8.26 13.44
N HIS A 376 12.73 7.20 12.74
CA HIS A 376 13.55 6.60 11.68
C HIS A 376 13.09 6.88 10.24
N PHE A 377 11.86 7.37 10.02
CA PHE A 377 11.30 7.51 8.67
C PHE A 377 11.20 8.97 8.23
N ARG A 378 11.48 9.22 6.96
CA ARG A 378 11.42 10.55 6.31
C ARG A 378 10.69 10.46 4.98
N GLY A 379 10.13 11.59 4.53
CA GLY A 379 9.46 11.71 3.24
C GLY A 379 8.09 11.03 3.15
N LEU A 380 7.50 10.66 4.29
CA LEU A 380 6.21 9.96 4.34
C LEU A 380 5.07 10.85 3.86
N GLU A 381 4.24 10.29 2.99
CA GLU A 381 2.93 10.82 2.61
C GLU A 381 1.79 9.97 3.22
N LYS A 382 2.04 8.67 3.42
CA LYS A 382 1.07 7.71 3.95
C LYS A 382 1.69 6.73 4.94
N VAL A 383 1.03 6.51 6.07
CA VAL A 383 1.33 5.44 7.01
C VAL A 383 0.07 4.60 7.22
N LEU A 384 0.17 3.31 6.90
CA LEU A 384 -0.95 2.36 7.00
C LEU A 384 -0.55 1.22 7.95
N VAL A 385 -1.31 1.00 9.01
CA VAL A 385 -1.18 -0.15 9.90
C VAL A 385 -2.34 -1.09 9.62
N THR A 386 -2.14 -2.15 8.87
CA THR A 386 -3.21 -3.07 8.47
C THR A 386 -3.27 -4.27 9.41
N THR A 387 -4.46 -4.59 9.91
CA THR A 387 -4.75 -5.74 10.78
C THR A 387 -6.10 -6.34 10.39
N LEU A 388 -6.37 -7.59 10.77
CA LEU A 388 -7.65 -8.27 10.56
C LEU A 388 -8.79 -7.66 11.40
N GLY A 389 -8.47 -6.92 12.47
CA GLY A 389 -9.47 -6.25 13.28
C GLY A 389 -8.85 -5.28 14.30
N ILE A 390 -9.67 -4.32 14.75
CA ILE A 390 -9.29 -3.34 15.78
C ILE A 390 -10.20 -3.57 17.00
N PRO A 391 -9.63 -3.77 18.20
CA PRO A 391 -10.42 -3.78 19.43
C PRO A 391 -11.17 -2.46 19.64
N ILE A 392 -12.36 -2.50 20.22
CA ILE A 392 -13.19 -1.31 20.50
C ILE A 392 -12.37 -0.24 21.24
N LYS A 393 -11.63 -0.61 22.29
CA LYS A 393 -10.77 0.31 23.05
C LYS A 393 -9.73 1.03 22.19
N THR A 394 -9.21 0.36 21.15
CA THR A 394 -8.24 0.95 20.23
C THR A 394 -8.95 1.86 19.23
N ALA A 395 -10.16 1.51 18.78
CA ALA A 395 -10.97 2.40 17.97
C ALA A 395 -11.35 3.69 18.73
N ASP A 396 -11.74 3.58 19.99
CA ASP A 396 -12.05 4.73 20.88
C ASP A 396 -10.82 5.63 21.08
N PHE A 397 -9.66 5.00 21.32
CA PHE A 397 -8.38 5.71 21.39
C PHE A 397 -8.06 6.47 20.09
N LEU A 398 -8.22 5.83 18.92
CA LEU A 398 -7.96 6.46 17.63
C LEU A 398 -8.94 7.61 17.32
N GLY A 399 -10.16 7.55 17.85
CA GLY A 399 -11.16 8.61 17.70
C GLY A 399 -10.94 9.83 18.58
N THR A 400 -10.09 9.74 19.61
CA THR A 400 -9.85 10.81 20.59
C THR A 400 -8.47 11.46 20.45
N ILE A 401 -7.68 11.06 19.44
CA ILE A 401 -6.28 11.44 19.31
C ILE A 401 -5.97 12.01 17.94
N GLU A 402 -5.12 13.04 17.94
CA GLU A 402 -4.46 13.54 16.75
C GLU A 402 -2.98 13.17 16.78
N PHE A 403 -2.44 12.78 15.63
CA PHE A 403 -1.04 12.37 15.49
C PHE A 403 -0.23 13.50 14.86
N ASP A 404 0.83 13.94 15.52
CA ASP A 404 1.80 14.91 15.02
C ASP A 404 3.14 14.20 14.75
N ILE A 405 3.41 13.80 13.51
CA ILE A 405 4.72 13.22 13.14
C ILE A 405 5.61 14.34 12.59
N ARG A 406 6.25 15.09 13.50
CA ARG A 406 6.99 16.34 13.21
C ARG A 406 8.09 16.17 12.16
N THR A 407 8.66 14.97 12.06
CA THR A 407 9.72 14.63 11.11
C THR A 407 9.21 14.41 9.68
N ASN A 408 7.90 14.41 9.46
CA ASN A 408 7.25 14.16 8.17
C ASN A 408 6.13 15.19 7.89
N PRO A 409 6.47 16.46 7.62
CA PRO A 409 5.47 17.50 7.33
C PRO A 409 4.65 17.23 6.05
N GLY A 410 5.13 16.35 5.17
CA GLY A 410 4.41 15.91 3.96
C GLY A 410 3.36 14.83 4.21
N LEU A 411 3.16 14.38 5.45
CA LEU A 411 2.25 13.29 5.80
C LEU A 411 0.78 13.72 5.59
N LYS A 412 0.07 12.97 4.74
CA LYS A 412 -1.31 13.25 4.34
C LYS A 412 -2.30 12.24 4.90
N THR A 413 -1.85 11.03 5.24
CA THR A 413 -2.74 9.96 5.67
C THR A 413 -2.08 9.06 6.71
N ILE A 414 -2.78 8.86 7.82
CA ILE A 414 -2.53 7.78 8.77
C ILE A 414 -3.80 6.94 8.82
N SER A 415 -3.67 5.63 8.64
CA SER A 415 -4.80 4.71 8.83
C SER A 415 -4.38 3.48 9.62
N VAL A 416 -5.24 3.06 10.54
CA VAL A 416 -5.06 1.87 11.36
C VAL A 416 -6.28 0.98 11.20
N GLY A 417 -6.10 -0.26 10.76
CA GLY A 417 -7.15 -1.24 10.47
C GLY A 417 -8.30 -0.70 9.61
N GLY A 418 -8.01 0.20 8.68
CA GLY A 418 -8.99 0.85 7.80
C GLY A 418 -9.66 2.11 8.37
N MET A 419 -9.48 2.42 9.65
CA MET A 419 -9.90 3.70 10.22
C MET A 419 -8.91 4.79 9.83
N SER A 420 -9.39 5.95 9.37
CA SER A 420 -8.54 7.12 9.13
C SER A 420 -8.31 7.85 10.45
N CYS A 421 -7.06 8.15 10.78
CA CYS A 421 -6.69 8.91 11.96
C CYS A 421 -6.55 10.39 11.62
N THR A 422 -6.82 11.27 12.57
CA THR A 422 -6.59 12.70 12.41
C THR A 422 -5.09 12.99 12.53
N ILE A 423 -4.55 13.75 11.58
CA ILE A 423 -3.16 14.21 11.62
C ILE A 423 -3.18 15.65 12.09
N TYR A 424 -2.45 15.94 13.16
CA TYR A 424 -2.19 17.30 13.56
C TYR A 424 -1.23 17.91 12.53
N GLN A 425 -1.73 18.87 11.77
CA GLN A 425 -0.90 19.69 10.90
C GLN A 425 -0.85 21.09 11.51
N ASP A 426 0.35 21.65 11.69
CA ASP A 426 0.58 23.01 12.20
C ASP A 426 -0.07 24.11 11.33
N VAL A 427 -0.71 23.71 10.23
CA VAL A 427 -1.57 24.54 9.37
C VAL A 427 -3.04 24.38 9.77
N THR A 428 -3.36 24.43 11.06
CA THR A 428 -4.76 24.61 11.45
C THR A 428 -5.18 26.02 11.06
N LYS A 429 -6.21 26.12 10.22
CA LYS A 429 -6.84 27.42 10.01
C LYS A 429 -7.54 27.76 11.31
N THR A 430 -7.10 28.85 11.94
CA THR A 430 -7.77 29.42 13.08
C THR A 430 -9.04 30.12 12.62
N VAL A 431 -10.08 30.01 13.43
CA VAL A 431 -11.35 30.73 13.31
C VAL A 431 -11.45 31.61 14.54
N LEU A 432 -11.73 32.90 14.33
CA LEU A 432 -11.90 33.84 15.43
C LEU A 432 -13.39 33.94 15.77
N CYS A 433 -13.75 33.47 16.96
CA CYS A 433 -15.08 33.51 17.52
C CYS A 433 -15.20 34.60 18.59
N PHE A 434 -16.37 35.21 18.67
CA PHE A 434 -16.70 36.27 19.62
C PHE A 434 -17.95 35.85 20.39
N SER A 435 -17.90 35.92 21.72
CA SER A 435 -19.13 35.95 22.50
C SER A 435 -19.97 37.15 22.08
N LEU A 436 -21.26 37.12 22.39
CA LEU A 436 -22.17 38.19 21.98
C LEU A 436 -21.78 39.56 22.58
N ASP A 437 -21.35 39.59 23.84
CA ASP A 437 -20.85 40.82 24.48
C ASP A 437 -19.57 41.31 23.79
N ALA A 438 -18.65 40.39 23.48
CA ALA A 438 -17.41 40.72 22.80
C ALA A 438 -17.67 41.23 21.39
N TRP A 439 -18.68 40.66 20.71
CA TRP A 439 -19.12 41.10 19.40
C TRP A 439 -19.76 42.49 19.45
N GLU A 440 -20.59 42.77 20.46
CA GLU A 440 -21.20 44.08 20.63
C GLU A 440 -20.12 45.17 20.79
N VAL A 441 -19.13 44.92 21.64
CA VAL A 441 -17.97 45.82 21.82
C VAL A 441 -17.11 45.90 20.55
N CYS A 442 -16.93 44.78 19.86
CA CYS A 442 -16.24 44.74 18.57
C CYS A 442 -16.94 45.65 17.55
N SER A 443 -18.26 45.51 17.41
CA SER A 443 -19.09 46.27 16.47
C SER A 443 -19.08 47.78 16.70
N LYS A 444 -18.77 48.21 17.93
CA LYS A 444 -18.65 49.63 18.31
C LYS A 444 -17.25 50.20 18.08
N GLY A 445 -16.28 49.40 17.69
CA GLY A 445 -14.91 49.86 17.43
C GLY A 445 -14.03 49.95 18.69
N THR A 446 -14.49 49.47 19.84
CA THR A 446 -13.81 49.70 21.14
C THR A 446 -13.13 48.46 21.72
N LEU A 447 -13.26 47.30 21.06
CA LEU A 447 -12.68 46.04 21.54
C LEU A 447 -11.15 46.10 21.74
N PRO A 448 -10.33 46.74 20.89
CA PRO A 448 -8.90 46.86 21.13
C PRO A 448 -8.56 47.55 22.46
N GLU A 449 -9.31 48.60 22.81
CA GLU A 449 -9.13 49.34 24.06
C GLU A 449 -9.53 48.49 25.26
N GLU A 450 -10.64 47.75 25.16
CA GLU A 450 -11.09 46.84 26.23
C GLU A 450 -10.13 45.67 26.43
N LEU A 451 -9.61 45.07 25.35
CA LEU A 451 -8.60 44.02 25.44
C LEU A 451 -7.28 44.54 26.01
N ALA A 452 -6.92 45.81 25.74
CA ALA A 452 -5.72 46.43 26.31
C ALA A 452 -5.80 46.69 27.82
N LYS A 453 -7.02 46.82 28.38
CA LYS A 453 -7.25 46.96 29.83
C LYS A 453 -7.08 45.65 30.61
N SER A 454 -7.13 44.51 29.90
CA SER A 454 -7.00 43.17 30.49
C SER A 454 -5.59 42.58 30.32
N GLN A 455 -5.28 41.51 31.05
CA GLN A 455 -4.03 40.76 30.91
C GLN A 455 -3.87 40.07 29.54
N THR A 456 -4.90 40.12 28.71
CA THR A 456 -5.01 39.55 27.36
C THR A 456 -4.04 40.13 26.33
N ARG A 457 -3.43 41.29 26.60
CA ARG A 457 -2.43 41.89 25.70
C ARG A 457 -1.27 40.95 25.36
N ALA A 458 -0.86 40.09 26.30
CA ALA A 458 0.19 39.09 26.04
C ALA A 458 -0.25 37.99 25.08
N ASN A 459 -1.56 37.67 25.02
CA ASN A 459 -2.10 36.61 24.19
C ASN A 459 -2.39 37.06 22.74
N LEU A 460 -2.59 38.35 22.49
CA LEU A 460 -2.80 38.87 21.13
C LEU A 460 -1.64 38.55 20.18
N GLY A 461 -0.40 38.54 20.67
CA GLY A 461 0.78 38.21 19.88
C GLY A 461 0.82 36.76 19.38
N ARG A 462 -0.04 35.88 19.89
CA ARG A 462 -0.16 34.47 19.48
C ARG A 462 -1.18 34.25 18.36
N LEU A 463 -2.01 35.24 18.05
CA LEU A 463 -2.93 35.20 16.90
C LEU A 463 -2.17 35.40 15.59
N SER A 464 -2.74 34.92 14.47
CA SER A 464 -2.19 35.25 13.16
C SER A 464 -2.27 36.75 12.88
N SER A 465 -1.38 37.27 12.02
CA SER A 465 -1.39 38.69 11.62
C SER A 465 -2.75 39.13 11.06
N LYS A 466 -3.46 38.22 10.39
CA LYS A 466 -4.81 38.46 9.88
C LYS A 466 -5.83 38.60 11.00
N GLU A 467 -5.81 37.73 12.00
CA GLU A 467 -6.72 37.83 13.16
C GLU A 467 -6.41 39.07 14.02
N GLN A 468 -5.14 39.40 14.21
CA GLN A 468 -4.74 40.64 14.88
C GLN A 468 -5.28 41.86 14.13
N ALA A 469 -5.19 41.86 12.79
CA ALA A 469 -5.77 42.92 11.97
C ALA A 469 -7.30 42.99 12.08
N LEU A 470 -7.99 41.84 12.14
CA LEU A 470 -9.44 41.80 12.35
C LEU A 470 -9.84 42.48 13.67
N ILE A 471 -9.10 42.23 14.74
CA ILE A 471 -9.37 42.81 16.06
C ILE A 471 -9.02 44.30 16.09
N THR A 472 -7.87 44.69 15.55
CA THR A 472 -7.31 46.04 15.72
C THR A 472 -7.86 47.07 14.74
N THR A 473 -8.07 46.68 13.47
CA THR A 473 -8.44 47.65 12.43
C THR A 473 -9.94 47.87 12.36
N GLN A 474 -10.74 46.82 12.60
CA GLN A 474 -12.21 46.82 12.59
C GLN A 474 -12.87 47.50 11.36
N GLN A 475 -12.12 47.75 10.29
CA GLN A 475 -12.57 48.45 9.07
C GLN A 475 -13.63 47.66 8.29
N TRP A 476 -13.82 46.39 8.64
CA TRP A 476 -14.77 45.46 8.03
C TRP A 476 -16.15 45.48 8.69
N ILE A 477 -16.32 46.22 9.78
CA ILE A 477 -17.60 46.42 10.45
C ILE A 477 -18.37 47.48 9.67
N VAL A 478 -18.88 47.09 8.51
CA VAL A 478 -19.88 47.88 7.80
C VAL A 478 -21.13 47.91 8.68
N ALA A 479 -21.74 49.08 8.86
CA ALA A 479 -22.87 49.35 9.76
C ALA A 479 -24.20 48.66 9.37
N ASP A 480 -24.12 47.52 8.69
CA ASP A 480 -25.26 46.73 8.29
C ASP A 480 -25.67 45.83 9.46
N LYS A 481 -26.70 46.28 10.19
CA LYS A 481 -27.26 45.58 11.35
C LYS A 481 -27.99 44.29 10.96
N ASP A 482 -28.19 44.05 9.67
CA ASP A 482 -28.99 42.93 9.15
C ASP A 482 -28.14 41.70 8.78
N GLN A 483 -26.90 41.62 9.24
CA GLN A 483 -26.09 40.43 8.99
C GLN A 483 -26.61 39.21 9.76
N MET A 484 -27.10 38.24 8.99
CA MET A 484 -27.62 36.96 9.47
C MET A 484 -26.60 35.85 9.27
N CYS A 485 -26.64 34.82 10.13
CA CYS A 485 -25.92 33.58 9.87
C CYS A 485 -26.45 32.95 8.56
N PRO A 486 -25.62 32.69 7.55
CA PRO A 486 -26.07 32.20 6.24
C PRO A 486 -26.62 30.76 6.26
N ILE A 487 -26.56 30.08 7.40
CA ILE A 487 -27.02 28.69 7.58
C ILE A 487 -28.38 28.67 8.27
N CYS A 488 -28.47 29.20 9.49
CA CYS A 488 -29.72 29.20 10.25
C CYS A 488 -30.59 30.44 10.01
N LEU A 489 -30.08 31.43 9.26
CA LEU A 489 -30.73 32.72 9.00
C LEU A 489 -31.04 33.55 10.25
N SER A 490 -30.45 33.19 11.40
CA SER A 490 -30.60 33.92 12.65
C SER A 490 -29.86 35.25 12.59
N THR A 491 -30.55 36.31 13.01
CA THR A 491 -29.98 37.64 13.26
C THR A 491 -29.15 37.66 14.55
N PHE A 492 -28.43 38.76 14.80
CA PHE A 492 -27.72 38.95 16.07
C PHE A 492 -28.64 38.80 17.30
N GLU A 493 -29.84 39.38 17.24
CA GLU A 493 -30.82 39.29 18.33
C GLU A 493 -31.32 37.85 18.56
N ASP A 494 -31.50 37.09 17.49
CA ASP A 494 -31.87 35.66 17.60
C ASP A 494 -30.76 34.84 18.26
N LEU A 495 -29.49 35.14 17.93
CA LEU A 495 -28.34 34.48 18.54
C LEU A 495 -28.21 34.81 20.03
N LYS A 496 -28.64 36.00 20.46
CA LYS A 496 -28.68 36.41 21.87
C LYS A 496 -29.58 35.52 22.71
N ASN A 497 -30.74 35.16 22.18
CA ASN A 497 -31.66 34.24 22.83
C ASN A 497 -31.12 32.79 22.88
N ALA A 498 -30.26 32.42 21.92
CA ALA A 498 -29.67 31.08 21.81
C ALA A 498 -28.29 30.94 22.48
N SER A 499 -27.73 32.02 23.03
CA SER A 499 -26.38 32.07 23.61
C SER A 499 -25.28 31.52 22.69
N ALA A 500 -25.39 31.78 21.39
CA ALA A 500 -24.43 31.30 20.38
C ALA A 500 -23.39 32.37 20.05
N ASP A 501 -22.12 31.96 19.92
CA ASP A 501 -21.02 32.84 19.54
C ASP A 501 -21.05 33.14 18.02
N ILE A 502 -20.36 34.21 17.62
CA ILE A 502 -20.19 34.60 16.21
C ILE A 502 -18.78 34.27 15.76
N CYS A 503 -18.64 33.40 14.78
CA CYS A 503 -17.35 32.91 14.29
C CYS A 503 -17.05 33.42 12.88
N ILE A 504 -15.86 34.01 12.71
CA ILE A 504 -15.33 34.50 11.43
C ILE A 504 -14.45 33.41 10.82
N LEU A 505 -14.87 32.89 9.66
CA LEU A 505 -14.21 31.75 9.02
C LEU A 505 -12.90 32.13 8.31
N ASP A 506 -12.99 32.72 7.13
CA ASP A 506 -11.85 33.05 6.28
C ASP A 506 -11.86 34.51 5.80
N HIS A 507 -12.98 35.21 5.94
CA HIS A 507 -13.13 36.62 5.63
C HIS A 507 -14.10 37.24 6.64
N PRO A 508 -13.94 38.53 7.01
CA PRO A 508 -14.88 39.19 7.91
C PRO A 508 -16.34 39.05 7.51
N GLU A 509 -16.70 38.99 6.23
CA GLU A 509 -18.10 38.81 5.78
C GLU A 509 -18.59 37.37 5.83
N HIS A 510 -17.70 36.40 6.06
CA HIS A 510 -18.03 34.98 6.12
C HIS A 510 -18.19 34.53 7.57
N ARG A 511 -19.31 34.99 8.16
CA ARG A 511 -19.66 34.74 9.56
C ARG A 511 -20.65 33.59 9.66
N VAL A 512 -20.51 32.77 10.69
CA VAL A 512 -21.49 31.75 11.08
C VAL A 512 -21.64 31.75 12.60
N CYS A 513 -22.78 31.31 13.13
CA CYS A 513 -22.88 31.07 14.56
C CYS A 513 -22.16 29.78 14.96
N SER A 514 -21.66 29.68 16.19
CA SER A 514 -20.92 28.52 16.69
C SER A 514 -21.68 27.20 16.51
N HIS A 515 -22.98 27.16 16.81
CA HIS A 515 -23.82 25.98 16.58
C HIS A 515 -23.82 25.50 15.12
N CYS A 516 -23.89 26.43 14.16
CA CYS A 516 -23.84 26.10 12.75
C CYS A 516 -22.44 25.69 12.30
N LEU A 517 -21.38 26.26 12.88
CA LEU A 517 -20.00 25.85 12.63
C LEU A 517 -19.78 24.39 13.08
N SER A 518 -20.17 24.05 14.31
CA SER A 518 -20.08 22.67 14.80
C SER A 518 -20.87 21.70 13.92
N SER A 519 -22.06 22.11 13.48
CA SER A 519 -22.89 21.31 12.55
C SER A 519 -22.22 21.11 11.19
N LEU A 520 -21.56 22.13 10.64
CA LEU A 520 -20.80 22.03 9.39
C LEU A 520 -19.62 21.05 9.51
N VAL A 521 -18.88 21.12 10.61
CA VAL A 521 -17.75 20.23 10.88
C VAL A 521 -18.24 18.79 11.03
N ALA A 522 -19.30 18.56 11.80
CA ALA A 522 -19.90 17.24 12.01
C ALA A 522 -20.48 16.64 10.72
N ALA A 523 -21.13 17.44 9.88
CA ALA A 523 -21.71 16.99 8.61
C ALA A 523 -20.67 16.64 7.53
N ASN A 524 -19.38 16.91 7.76
CA ASN A 524 -18.36 16.81 6.73
C ASN A 524 -17.93 15.37 6.39
N GLY A 525 -18.40 14.36 7.13
CA GLY A 525 -18.26 12.95 6.78
C GLY A 525 -16.82 12.49 6.55
N GLY A 526 -15.86 13.02 7.31
CA GLY A 526 -14.44 12.64 7.22
C GLY A 526 -13.63 13.35 6.12
N ARG A 527 -14.18 14.35 5.44
CA ARG A 527 -13.37 15.21 4.56
C ARG A 527 -12.46 16.11 5.40
N ASN A 528 -11.30 16.47 4.83
CA ASN A 528 -10.30 17.33 5.47
C ASN A 528 -10.57 18.85 5.32
N HIS A 529 -11.76 19.25 4.88
CA HIS A 529 -12.12 20.66 4.71
C HIS A 529 -13.64 20.86 4.71
N ILE A 530 -14.12 22.01 5.19
CA ILE A 530 -15.49 22.49 4.97
C ILE A 530 -15.53 23.53 3.86
N ALA A 531 -16.70 23.71 3.23
CA ALA A 531 -16.93 24.79 2.29
C ALA A 531 -17.54 25.98 3.01
N CYS A 532 -16.93 27.16 2.90
CA CYS A 532 -17.46 28.40 3.44
C CYS A 532 -18.88 28.65 2.89
N PRO A 533 -19.91 28.87 3.74
CA PRO A 533 -21.28 29.12 3.27
C PRO A 533 -21.40 30.38 2.40
N GLY A 534 -20.58 31.41 2.67
CA GLY A 534 -20.57 32.67 1.93
C GLY A 534 -19.92 32.54 0.55
N CYS A 535 -18.62 32.25 0.49
CA CYS A 535 -17.86 32.25 -0.78
C CYS A 535 -17.65 30.88 -1.42
N ARG A 536 -18.05 29.78 -0.77
CA ARG A 536 -17.74 28.39 -1.15
C ARG A 536 -16.25 28.04 -1.16
N GLY A 537 -15.39 28.92 -0.64
CA GLY A 537 -13.97 28.67 -0.44
C GLY A 537 -13.72 27.48 0.50
N LYS A 538 -12.61 26.78 0.29
CA LYS A 538 -12.23 25.63 1.12
C LYS A 538 -11.53 26.09 2.40
N ILE A 539 -12.03 25.62 3.53
CA ILE A 539 -11.44 25.85 4.85
C ILE A 539 -10.98 24.50 5.38
N SER A 540 -9.66 24.31 5.49
CA SER A 540 -9.04 23.07 5.96
C SER A 540 -9.46 22.75 7.40
N LEU A 541 -9.64 21.47 7.70
CA LEU A 541 -9.87 20.93 9.04
C LEU A 541 -8.62 20.22 9.56
N PRO A 542 -8.41 20.13 10.90
CA PRO A 542 -9.28 20.65 11.96
C PRO A 542 -9.24 22.20 12.10
N LEU A 543 -10.31 22.78 12.65
CA LEU A 543 -10.39 24.21 12.98
C LEU A 543 -9.96 24.43 14.42
N VAL A 544 -9.22 25.50 14.65
CA VAL A 544 -8.91 25.98 15.99
C VAL A 544 -9.72 27.24 16.26
N GLU A 545 -10.60 27.20 17.26
CA GLU A 545 -11.46 28.33 17.62
C GLU A 545 -10.76 29.21 18.65
N ASN A 546 -10.24 30.36 18.20
CA ASN A 546 -9.80 31.43 19.09
C ASN A 546 -11.03 32.21 19.52
N LYS A 547 -11.34 32.26 20.82
CA LYS A 547 -12.56 32.87 21.33
C LYS A 547 -12.26 34.11 22.16
N ILE A 548 -12.90 35.22 21.82
CA ILE A 548 -12.95 36.42 22.66
C ILE A 548 -14.26 36.43 23.43
N TYR A 549 -14.22 36.55 24.75
CA TYR A 549 -15.39 36.53 25.61
C TYR A 549 -15.25 37.47 26.79
N GLN A 550 -16.36 37.83 27.43
CA GLN A 550 -16.34 38.56 28.70
C GLN A 550 -16.27 37.56 29.86
N ASN A 551 -15.27 37.69 30.72
CA ASN A 551 -15.11 36.85 31.90
C ASN A 551 -16.09 37.27 33.02
N SER A 552 -16.08 36.54 34.14
CA SER A 552 -16.98 36.81 35.28
C SER A 552 -16.74 38.15 35.99
N GLU A 553 -15.58 38.77 35.77
CA GLU A 553 -15.22 40.09 36.31
C GLU A 553 -15.62 41.24 35.37
N GLY A 554 -16.22 40.92 34.22
CA GLY A 554 -16.62 41.90 33.21
C GLY A 554 -15.49 42.31 32.26
N HIS A 555 -14.31 41.70 32.34
CA HIS A 555 -13.18 41.96 31.46
C HIS A 555 -13.24 41.08 30.21
N PHE A 556 -12.78 41.61 29.07
CA PHE A 556 -12.70 40.83 27.84
C PHE A 556 -11.38 40.05 27.77
N GLU A 557 -11.48 38.76 27.50
CA GLU A 557 -10.35 37.84 27.41
C GLU A 557 -10.34 37.10 26.07
N LEU A 558 -9.13 36.78 25.60
CA LEU A 558 -8.89 35.90 24.46
C LEU A 558 -8.47 34.54 25.00
N SER A 559 -9.34 33.55 24.81
CA SER A 559 -8.97 32.15 24.85
C SER A 559 -8.45 31.74 23.49
N ILE A 560 -7.21 31.28 23.44
CA ILE A 560 -6.64 30.68 22.24
C ILE A 560 -7.11 29.25 22.21
N GLY A 561 -7.79 28.86 21.14
CA GLY A 561 -8.24 27.48 20.98
C GLY A 561 -7.04 26.56 21.10
N GLY A 562 -7.06 25.68 22.09
CA GLY A 562 -6.42 24.39 21.90
C GLY A 562 -7.26 23.60 20.88
N PRO A 563 -6.72 22.54 20.26
CA PRO A 563 -7.60 21.48 19.75
C PRO A 563 -8.65 21.19 20.85
N SER A 564 -9.93 21.14 20.48
CA SER A 564 -11.07 20.94 21.40
C SER A 564 -10.65 20.06 22.58
N SER A 565 -10.90 20.50 23.82
CA SER A 565 -10.33 19.94 25.07
C SER A 565 -10.44 18.42 25.25
N THR A 566 -11.22 17.75 24.42
CA THR A 566 -11.36 16.29 24.34
C THR A 566 -10.29 15.59 23.51
N THR A 567 -9.60 16.28 22.60
CA THR A 567 -8.72 15.65 21.61
C THR A 567 -7.26 15.86 21.98
N ARG A 568 -6.57 14.75 22.29
CA ARG A 568 -5.16 14.78 22.70
C ARG A 568 -4.25 14.71 21.49
N VAL A 569 -3.30 15.63 21.37
CA VAL A 569 -2.25 15.54 20.35
C VAL A 569 -1.12 14.65 20.88
N LEU A 570 -0.76 13.62 20.13
CA LEU A 570 0.43 12.82 20.35
C LEU A 570 1.50 13.19 19.32
N SER A 571 2.59 13.79 19.81
CA SER A 571 3.73 14.18 18.97
C SER A 571 4.82 13.10 18.94
N PHE A 572 5.32 12.83 17.74
CA PHE A 572 6.36 11.85 17.45
C PHE A 572 7.50 12.48 16.62
N PRO A 573 8.78 12.18 16.94
CA PRO A 573 9.24 11.33 18.05
C PRO A 573 8.86 11.91 19.42
N ALA A 574 8.48 11.04 20.35
CA ALA A 574 8.02 11.44 21.67
C ALA A 574 9.22 11.88 22.54
N SER A 575 9.08 13.00 23.23
CA SER A 575 10.08 13.49 24.21
C SER A 575 10.01 12.73 25.54
N ASP A 576 8.82 12.24 25.90
CA ASP A 576 8.56 11.43 27.10
C ASP A 576 7.63 10.27 26.73
N LEU A 577 8.22 9.15 26.31
CA LEU A 577 7.47 7.98 25.89
C LEU A 577 6.82 7.27 27.08
N ASP A 578 7.48 7.25 28.23
CA ASP A 578 6.99 6.56 29.43
C ASP A 578 5.73 7.23 29.99
N GLY A 579 5.68 8.57 30.01
CA GLY A 579 4.49 9.34 30.38
C GLY A 579 3.29 9.09 29.46
N LEU A 580 3.53 8.89 28.15
CA LEU A 580 2.47 8.51 27.21
C LEU A 580 1.91 7.12 27.49
N LEU A 581 2.76 6.19 27.92
CA LEU A 581 2.40 4.80 28.18
C LEU A 581 1.73 4.58 29.55
N ALA A 582 2.05 5.41 30.54
CA ALA A 582 1.42 5.37 31.86
C ALA A 582 -0.06 5.79 31.80
N HIS A 583 -0.41 6.65 30.84
CA HIS A 583 -1.77 7.17 30.66
C HIS A 583 -2.24 7.02 29.20
N PRO A 584 -2.44 5.78 28.72
CA PRO A 584 -2.83 5.52 27.34
C PRO A 584 -4.32 5.79 27.10
N HIS A 585 -5.12 5.89 28.17
CA HIS A 585 -6.55 6.21 28.12
C HIS A 585 -6.85 7.44 28.96
N PRO A 586 -7.83 8.28 28.56
CA PRO A 586 -8.36 9.29 29.47
C PRO A 586 -9.01 8.58 30.66
N HIS A 587 -8.66 8.98 31.88
CA HIS A 587 -9.60 8.81 32.98
C HIS A 587 -10.79 9.72 32.62
N PRO A 588 -12.02 9.19 32.46
CA PRO A 588 -13.18 10.07 32.48
C PRO A 588 -13.09 10.79 33.81
N HIS A 589 -13.06 12.12 33.78
CA HIS A 589 -13.10 12.94 34.99
C HIS A 589 -14.21 12.37 35.90
N GLN A 590 -13.79 11.74 37.00
CA GLN A 590 -14.65 11.65 38.17
C GLN A 590 -14.64 13.05 38.75
N GLU A 591 -15.64 13.85 38.34
CA GLU A 591 -16.04 15.06 39.08
C GLU A 591 -16.52 14.69 40.48
#